data_AF-A0A7J4RWU2-F1
#
_entry.id   AF-A0A7J4RWU2-F1
#
_cell.length_a   1.000
_cell.length_b   1.000
_cell.length_c   1.000
_cell.angle_alpha   90.00
_cell.angle_beta   90.00
_cell.angle_gamma   90.00
#
_symmetry.space_group_name_H-M   'P 1'
#
loop_
_entity.id
_entity.type
_entity.pdbx_description
1 polymer ?
#
loop_
_entity_poly.entity_id
_entity_poly.type
_entity_poly.pdbx_seq_one_letter_code
_entity_poly.pdbx_strand_id
1 'polypeptide(L)'
;MNMERALKSTITTGYIMLALGAAFFIVTQFVTALFPVLFGAFLLTMQKFANNPNRETQAITLAAACSFAAVMLGITSAVLGTWTTFTSLLEQIAMAIIAAIHLRVCVGYLANQPSVDSSSQTPEAIY
;
A
#
# COMPACT_ATOMS: atom_id res chain seq x y z
N MET A 1 -0.78 18.03 1.53
CA MET A 1 0.34 17.16 1.96
C MET A 1 1.32 17.03 0.80
N ASN A 2 2.63 17.14 1.02
CA ASN A 2 3.62 17.10 -0.08
C ASN A 2 4.09 15.66 -0.39
N MET A 3 4.60 15.44 -1.61
CA MET A 3 4.99 14.12 -2.14
C MET A 3 5.99 13.39 -1.25
N GLU A 4 7.00 14.11 -0.75
CA GLU A 4 8.04 13.56 0.11
C GLU A 4 7.46 12.87 1.36
N ARG A 5 6.42 13.44 1.98
CA ARG A 5 5.76 12.84 3.16
C ARG A 5 4.99 11.57 2.79
N ALA A 6 4.28 11.58 1.67
CA ALA A 6 3.56 10.40 1.20
C ALA A 6 4.54 9.25 0.92
N LEU A 7 5.64 9.54 0.20
CA LEU A 7 6.68 8.56 -0.11
C LEU A 7 7.38 8.02 1.15
N LYS A 8 7.76 8.90 2.09
CA LYS A 8 8.32 8.49 3.38
C LYS A 8 7.37 7.58 4.15
N SER A 9 6.07 7.89 4.14
CA SER A 9 5.06 7.02 4.73
C SER A 9 5.03 5.66 4.04
N THR A 10 5.06 5.61 2.71
CA THR A 10 5.07 4.35 1.95
C THR A 10 6.26 3.47 2.31
N ILE A 11 7.46 4.05 2.39
CA ILE A 11 8.67 3.34 2.77
C ILE A 11 8.57 2.81 4.22
N THR A 12 8.13 3.68 5.13
CA THR A 12 7.99 3.34 6.56
C THR A 12 6.97 2.21 6.76
N THR A 13 5.80 2.32 6.13
CA THR A 13 4.77 1.27 6.13
C THR A 13 5.32 -0.03 5.55
N GLY A 14 6.07 0.04 4.45
CA GLY A 14 6.72 -1.12 3.83
C GLY A 14 7.61 -1.89 4.81
N TYR A 15 8.50 -1.19 5.52
CA TYR A 15 9.36 -1.80 6.53
C TYR A 15 8.59 -2.37 7.73
N ILE A 16 7.57 -1.66 8.21
CA ILE A 16 6.74 -2.13 9.33
C ILE A 16 6.02 -3.43 8.94
N MET A 17 5.43 -3.49 7.74
CA MET A 17 4.75 -4.69 7.24
C MET A 17 5.72 -5.87 7.06
N LEU A 18 6.92 -5.62 6.54
CA LEU A 18 7.98 -6.62 6.43
C LEU A 18 8.38 -7.18 7.80
N ALA A 19 8.66 -6.30 8.76
CA ALA A 19 9.05 -6.69 10.11
C ALA A 19 7.94 -7.48 10.82
N LEU A 20 6.68 -7.01 10.70
CA LEU A 20 5.51 -7.68 11.27
C LEU A 20 5.38 -9.10 10.74
N GLY A 21 5.35 -9.25 9.41
CA GLY A 21 5.17 -10.55 8.78
C GLY A 21 6.34 -11.50 9.01
N ALA A 22 7.58 -11.01 8.93
CA ALA A 22 8.76 -11.83 9.20
C ALA A 22 8.81 -12.32 10.65
N ALA A 23 8.53 -11.45 11.63
CA ALA A 23 8.49 -11.83 13.03
C ALA A 23 7.39 -12.88 13.31
N PHE A 24 6.19 -12.66 12.76
CA PHE A 24 5.09 -13.62 12.89
C PHE A 24 5.41 -14.96 12.22
N PHE A 25 6.00 -14.94 11.03
CA PHE A 25 6.36 -16.16 10.32
C PHE A 25 7.40 -16.97 11.09
N ILE A 26 8.46 -16.34 11.60
CA ILE A 26 9.50 -17.00 12.40
C ILE A 26 8.91 -17.69 13.63
N VAL A 27 7.99 -17.02 14.33
CA VAL A 27 7.40 -17.52 15.58
C VAL A 27 6.32 -18.58 15.36
N THR A 28 5.47 -18.39 14.34
CA THR A 28 4.23 -19.17 14.20
C THR A 28 4.27 -20.18 13.06
N GLN A 29 5.18 -19.99 12.09
CA GLN A 29 5.25 -20.75 10.84
C GLN A 29 3.95 -20.74 10.01
N PHE A 30 3.04 -19.79 10.28
CA PHE A 30 1.82 -19.64 9.49
C PHE A 30 2.13 -18.96 8.16
N VAL A 31 1.69 -19.59 7.07
CA VAL A 31 1.84 -19.06 5.70
C VAL A 31 1.15 -17.69 5.54
N THR A 32 0.08 -17.43 6.29
CA THR A 32 -0.61 -16.13 6.28
C THR A 32 0.31 -14.97 6.71
N ALA A 33 1.32 -15.24 7.54
CA ALA A 33 2.32 -14.25 7.97
C ALA A 33 3.21 -13.76 6.83
N LEU A 34 3.14 -14.40 5.67
CA LEU A 34 3.79 -13.92 4.46
C LEU A 34 2.97 -12.83 3.73
N PHE A 35 1.69 -12.62 4.05
CA PHE A 35 0.90 -11.54 3.44
C PHE A 35 1.43 -10.15 3.80
N PRO A 36 1.71 -9.80 5.07
CA PRO A 36 2.34 -8.52 5.41
C PRO A 36 3.71 -8.39 4.76
N VAL A 37 4.49 -9.48 4.67
CA VAL A 37 5.78 -9.47 3.95
C VAL A 37 5.60 -9.08 2.49
N LEU A 38 4.64 -9.70 1.80
CA LEU A 38 4.35 -9.46 0.40
C LEU A 38 3.92 -8.00 0.15
N PHE A 39 2.95 -7.50 0.92
CA PHE A 39 2.50 -6.11 0.80
C PHE A 39 3.61 -5.13 1.17
N GLY A 40 4.39 -5.41 2.22
CA GLY A 40 5.53 -4.59 2.64
C GLY A 40 6.59 -4.49 1.55
N ALA A 41 6.97 -5.63 0.96
CA ALA A 41 7.91 -5.68 -0.16
C ALA A 41 7.38 -4.89 -1.37
N PHE A 42 6.10 -5.07 -1.72
CA PHE A 42 5.47 -4.33 -2.81
C PHE A 42 5.53 -2.82 -2.58
N LEU A 43 5.19 -2.32 -1.38
CA LEU A 43 5.28 -0.90 -1.04
C LEU A 43 6.71 -0.36 -1.16
N LEU A 44 7.73 -1.13 -0.75
CA LEU A 44 9.12 -0.72 -0.92
C LEU A 44 9.54 -0.63 -2.39
N THR A 45 8.96 -1.45 -3.28
CA THR A 45 9.24 -1.32 -4.72
C THR A 45 8.68 -0.03 -5.33
N MET A 46 7.62 0.55 -4.75
CA MET A 46 7.00 1.79 -5.23
C MET A 46 7.95 2.99 -5.17
N GLN A 47 8.92 2.99 -4.25
CA GLN A 47 9.96 4.02 -4.19
C GLN A 47 10.77 4.12 -5.48
N LYS A 48 11.07 2.98 -6.12
CA LYS A 48 11.83 2.97 -7.38
C LYS A 48 11.07 3.65 -8.50
N PHE A 49 9.74 3.55 -8.50
CA PHE A 49 8.88 4.23 -9.47
C PHE A 49 8.79 5.74 -9.21
N ALA A 50 8.80 6.15 -7.94
CA ALA A 50 8.77 7.56 -7.55
C ALA A 50 10.07 8.33 -7.87
N ASN A 51 11.19 7.65 -8.12
CA ASN A 51 12.43 8.31 -8.55
C ASN A 51 12.34 8.92 -9.96
N ASN A 52 11.29 8.60 -10.72
CA ASN A 52 11.00 9.25 -11.99
C ASN A 52 9.89 10.31 -11.75
N PRO A 53 10.18 11.62 -11.95
CA PRO A 53 9.21 12.71 -11.72
C PRO A 53 7.88 12.51 -12.45
N ASN A 54 7.92 11.89 -13.64
CA ASN A 54 6.73 11.65 -14.46
C ASN A 54 5.87 10.47 -13.95
N ARG A 55 6.32 9.73 -12.95
CA ARG A 55 5.64 8.55 -12.39
C ARG A 55 5.34 8.66 -10.90
N GLU A 56 5.58 9.82 -10.29
CA GLU A 56 5.36 10.06 -8.87
C GLU A 56 3.92 9.80 -8.44
N THR A 57 2.95 10.41 -9.13
CA THR A 57 1.52 10.22 -8.85
C THR A 57 1.11 8.76 -9.03
N GLN A 58 1.58 8.12 -10.10
CA GLN A 58 1.31 6.70 -10.38
C GLN A 58 1.85 5.79 -9.27
N ALA A 59 3.04 6.06 -8.76
CA ALA A 59 3.63 5.31 -7.66
C ALA A 59 2.76 5.37 -6.40
N ILE A 60 2.24 6.56 -6.05
CA ILE A 60 1.35 6.72 -4.89
C ILE A 60 -0.03 6.10 -5.14
N THR A 61 -0.59 6.17 -6.35
CA THR A 61 -1.84 5.47 -6.71
C THR A 61 -1.70 3.96 -6.54
N LEU A 62 -0.59 3.39 -6.99
CA LEU A 62 -0.33 1.96 -6.87
C LEU A 62 -0.06 1.55 -5.41
N ALA A 63 0.61 2.40 -4.63
CA ALA A 63 0.79 2.22 -3.19
C ALA A 63 -0.55 2.28 -2.43
N ALA A 64 -1.47 3.16 -2.85
CA ALA A 64 -2.84 3.22 -2.33
C ALA A 64 -3.62 1.95 -2.66
N ALA A 65 -3.58 1.49 -3.92
CA ALA A 65 -4.24 0.25 -4.34
C ALA A 65 -3.74 -0.97 -3.57
N CYS A 66 -2.41 -1.08 -3.39
CA CYS A 66 -1.79 -2.11 -2.56
C CYS A 66 -2.31 -2.09 -1.12
N SER A 67 -2.44 -0.89 -0.54
CA SER A 67 -2.90 -0.74 0.84
C SER A 67 -4.39 -1.06 0.98
N PHE A 68 -5.19 -0.66 0.00
CA PHE A 68 -6.60 -1.05 -0.08
C PHE A 68 -6.76 -2.57 -0.16
N ALA A 69 -5.97 -3.25 -1.00
CA ALA A 69 -5.98 -4.70 -1.10
C ALA A 69 -5.61 -5.38 0.24
N ALA A 70 -4.60 -4.87 0.95
CA ALA A 70 -4.22 -5.38 2.27
C ALA A 70 -5.34 -5.19 3.31
N VAL A 71 -6.03 -4.04 3.31
CA VAL A 71 -7.21 -3.81 4.16
C VAL A 71 -8.30 -4.82 3.85
N MET A 72 -8.65 -5.00 2.58
CA MET A 72 -9.68 -5.95 2.16
C MET A 72 -9.32 -7.37 2.57
N LEU A 73 -8.06 -7.78 2.39
CA LEU A 73 -7.61 -9.10 2.81
C LEU A 73 -7.82 -9.32 4.31
N GLY A 74 -7.35 -8.40 5.15
CA GLY A 74 -7.53 -8.54 6.61
C GLY A 74 -9.00 -8.53 7.05
N ILE A 75 -9.86 -7.73 6.42
CA ILE A 75 -11.31 -7.75 6.66
C ILE A 75 -11.91 -9.11 6.26
N THR A 76 -11.60 -9.60 5.06
CA THR A 76 -12.14 -10.87 4.58
C THR A 76 -11.72 -12.04 5.46
N SER A 77 -10.48 -12.04 5.94
CA SER A 77 -9.98 -13.05 6.86
C SER A 77 -10.68 -13.00 8.22
N ALA A 78 -10.98 -11.79 8.73
CA ALA A 78 -11.74 -11.62 9.97
C ALA A 78 -13.21 -12.08 9.84
N VAL A 79 -13.84 -11.84 8.68
CA VAL A 79 -15.24 -12.20 8.45
C VAL A 79 -15.41 -13.68 8.13
N LEU A 80 -14.53 -14.25 7.30
CA LEU A 80 -14.68 -15.61 6.80
C LEU A 80 -14.04 -16.65 7.73
N GLY A 81 -12.91 -16.32 8.39
CA GLY A 81 -12.32 -17.10 9.49
C GLY A 81 -11.92 -18.56 9.20
N THR A 82 -12.25 -19.12 8.03
CA THR A 82 -12.14 -20.56 7.74
C THR A 82 -10.72 -21.05 7.54
N TRP A 83 -9.76 -20.14 7.33
CA TRP A 83 -8.35 -20.45 7.06
C TRP A 83 -7.39 -19.78 8.06
N THR A 84 -7.90 -19.23 9.16
CA THR A 84 -7.10 -18.47 10.14
C THR A 84 -7.24 -19.04 11.55
N THR A 85 -6.11 -19.25 12.21
CA THR A 85 -6.06 -19.37 13.68
C THR A 85 -6.23 -17.99 14.32
N PHE A 86 -6.60 -17.92 15.60
CA PHE A 86 -6.70 -16.65 16.35
C PHE A 86 -5.43 -15.80 16.24
N THR A 87 -4.25 -16.42 16.33
CA THR A 87 -2.96 -15.74 16.19
C THR A 87 -2.74 -15.18 14.79
N SER A 88 -3.03 -15.96 13.73
CA SER A 88 -2.95 -15.46 12.35
C SER A 88 -4.01 -14.40 12.02
N LEU A 89 -5.14 -14.41 12.72
CA LEU A 89 -6.16 -13.39 12.57
C LEU A 89 -5.67 -12.05 13.15
N LEU A 90 -5.03 -12.05 14.32
CA LEU A 90 -4.44 -10.84 14.91
C LEU A 90 -3.40 -10.20 14.00
N GLU A 91 -2.56 -11.02 13.37
CA GLU A 91 -1.56 -10.60 12.39
C GLU A 91 -2.20 -9.89 11.19
N GLN A 92 -3.25 -10.49 10.62
CA GLN A 92 -3.96 -9.91 9.48
C GLN A 92 -4.75 -8.65 9.84
N ILE A 93 -5.27 -8.55 11.06
CA ILE A 93 -5.89 -7.32 11.57
C ILE A 93 -4.83 -6.22 11.75
N ALA A 94 -3.67 -6.53 12.31
CA ALA A 94 -2.58 -5.57 12.46
C ALA A 94 -2.11 -5.05 11.09
N MET A 95 -1.94 -5.95 10.13
CA MET A 95 -1.65 -5.58 8.74
C MET A 95 -2.71 -4.65 8.16
N ALA A 96 -4.00 -4.97 8.33
CA ALA A 96 -5.10 -4.13 7.84
C ALA A 96 -5.11 -2.74 8.48
N ILE A 97 -4.82 -2.63 9.78
CA ILE A 97 -4.73 -1.33 10.47
C ILE A 97 -3.59 -0.50 9.90
N ILE A 98 -2.40 -1.09 9.77
CA ILE A 98 -1.23 -0.42 9.19
C ILE A 98 -1.53 0.04 7.76
N ALA A 99 -2.14 -0.83 6.96
CA ALA A 99 -2.56 -0.53 5.60
C ALA A 99 -3.61 0.58 5.54
N ALA A 100 -4.59 0.60 6.44
CA ALA A 100 -5.62 1.63 6.50
C ALA A 100 -5.04 3.02 6.83
N ILE A 101 -4.08 3.08 7.76
CA ILE A 101 -3.36 4.32 8.09
C ILE A 101 -2.61 4.82 6.85
N HIS A 102 -1.87 3.94 6.18
CA HIS A 102 -1.12 4.30 4.97
C HIS A 102 -2.03 4.70 3.80
N LEU A 103 -3.17 4.02 3.63
CA LEU A 103 -4.18 4.36 2.63
C LEU A 103 -4.73 5.77 2.85
N ARG A 104 -5.02 6.16 4.10
CA ARG A 104 -5.45 7.53 4.42
C ARG A 104 -4.41 8.57 4.01
N VAL A 105 -3.13 8.28 4.23
CA VAL A 105 -2.03 9.15 3.76
C VAL A 105 -2.03 9.23 2.23
N CYS A 106 -2.10 8.11 1.51
CA CYS A 106 -2.09 8.13 0.05
C CYS A 106 -3.29 8.89 -0.53
N VAL A 107 -4.50 8.63 -0.03
CA VAL A 107 -5.72 9.33 -0.45
C VAL A 107 -5.63 10.82 -0.14
N GLY A 108 -5.12 11.19 1.03
CA GLY A 108 -4.91 12.59 1.39
C GLY A 108 -3.90 13.30 0.50
N TYR A 109 -2.90 12.62 -0.05
CA TYR A 109 -2.01 13.18 -1.06
C TYR A 109 -2.72 13.32 -2.41
N LEU A 110 -3.35 12.24 -2.89
CA LEU A 110 -4.01 12.19 -4.20
C LEU A 110 -5.16 13.21 -4.31
N ALA A 111 -5.95 13.40 -3.24
CA ALA A 111 -7.03 14.38 -3.21
C ALA A 111 -6.53 15.84 -3.25
N ASN A 112 -5.27 16.09 -2.90
CA ASN A 112 -4.65 17.42 -2.90
C ASN A 112 -3.77 17.65 -4.13
N GLN A 113 -3.69 16.70 -5.06
CA GLN A 113 -2.98 16.91 -6.32
C GLN A 113 -3.82 17.86 -7.19
N PRO A 114 -3.23 18.93 -7.76
CA PRO A 114 -3.93 19.73 -8.76
C PRO A 114 -4.36 18.81 -9.90
N SER A 115 -5.62 18.89 -10.31
CA SER A 115 -6.10 18.20 -11.50
C SER A 115 -5.20 18.60 -12.66
N VAL A 116 -4.51 17.64 -13.25
CA VAL A 116 -3.88 17.85 -14.55
C VAL A 116 -5.02 18.20 -15.49
N ASP A 117 -5.14 19.48 -15.85
CA ASP A 117 -6.16 19.93 -16.78
C ASP A 117 -6.10 19.08 -18.04
N SER A 118 -7.24 18.51 -18.41
CA SER A 118 -7.47 17.75 -19.65
C SER A 118 -7.33 18.62 -20.92
N SER A 119 -6.73 19.80 -20.84
CA SER A 119 -6.66 20.82 -21.89
C SER A 119 -5.42 20.73 -22.79
N SER A 120 -4.48 19.80 -22.53
CA SER A 120 -3.29 19.61 -23.37
C SER A 120 -3.41 18.48 -24.41
N GLN A 121 -4.58 17.84 -24.54
CA GLN A 121 -4.90 17.00 -25.70
C GLN A 121 -5.62 17.84 -26.77
N THR A 122 -4.92 18.81 -27.36
CA THR A 122 -5.27 19.23 -28.73
C THR A 122 -4.64 18.21 -29.68
N PRO A 123 -5.41 17.42 -30.44
CA PRO A 123 -4.83 16.68 -31.55
C PRO A 123 -4.25 17.72 -32.51
N GLU A 124 -2.94 17.66 -32.75
CA GLU A 124 -2.34 18.35 -33.90
C GLU A 124 -3.13 17.92 -35.14
N ALA A 125 -3.91 18.85 -35.68
CA ALA A 125 -4.56 18.69 -36.97
C ALA A 125 -3.45 18.65 -38.01
N ILE A 126 -3.19 17.45 -38.53
CA ILE A 126 -2.40 17.24 -39.73
C ILE A 126 -3.19 17.87 -40.88
N TYR A 127 -2.71 19.00 -41.39
CA TYR A 127 -3.03 19.53 -42.72
C TYR A 127 -1.83 19.29 -43.64
#